data_AF-A0A1G8AAD1-F1
#
_entry.id   AF-A0A1G8AAD1-F1
#
_cell.length_a   1.000
_cell.length_b   1.000
_cell.length_c   1.000
_cell.angle_alpha   90.00
_cell.angle_beta   90.00
_cell.angle_gamma   90.00
#
_symmetry.space_group_name_H-M   'P 1'
#
loop_
_entity.id
_entity.type
_entity.pdbx_description
1 polymer ?
#
loop_
_entity_poly.entity_id
_entity_poly.type
_entity_poly.pdbx_seq_one_letter_code
_entity_poly.pdbx_strand_id
1 'polypeptide(L)'
;MPVPSPERRKSLEQARKQYQQDLMSSEDVSRYLTENRGLSWETITHFRLGVVGNPSPEHDDYRGMLAIPYMAPNGDTLSIRFRNLSRDGPKYRSMPGDKPRPYNTSAVERAEDYIVLAEGEMDTMSGHQVGLPTIGVPGANCWKPEWAHIFHQYRRVIVPMHGDPAGRKFGASIAEKLSNTYLVDLGDGNDMNSIHTASGPGALREKLAA
;
A
#
# COMPACT_ATOMS: atom_id res chain seq x y z
N MET A 1 10.76 11.60 7.59
CA MET A 1 9.37 11.43 8.07
C MET A 1 9.36 11.34 9.59
N PRO A 2 8.34 11.83 10.31
CA PRO A 2 8.30 11.74 11.76
C PRO A 2 8.28 10.27 12.21
N VAL A 3 9.28 9.92 13.01
CA VAL A 3 9.43 8.59 13.61
C VAL A 3 8.72 8.60 14.97
N PRO A 4 7.87 7.60 15.29
CA PRO A 4 7.24 7.51 16.60
C PRO A 4 8.26 7.32 17.73
N SER A 5 7.85 7.62 18.97
CA SER A 5 8.70 7.35 20.15
C SER A 5 9.09 5.86 20.23
N PRO A 6 10.20 5.52 20.91
CA PRO A 6 10.59 4.12 21.11
C PRO A 6 9.48 3.25 21.73
N GLU A 7 8.75 3.77 22.71
CA GLU A 7 7.63 3.08 23.36
C GLU A 7 6.49 2.84 22.38
N ARG A 8 6.17 3.85 21.54
CA ARG A 8 5.14 3.71 20.52
C ARG A 8 5.53 2.67 19.47
N ARG A 9 6.78 2.67 19.00
CA ARG A 9 7.29 1.64 18.08
C ARG A 9 7.21 0.25 18.70
N LYS A 10 7.56 0.09 19.98
CA LYS A 10 7.44 -1.18 20.69
C LYS A 10 5.98 -1.68 20.76
N SER A 11 5.04 -0.79 21.07
CA SER A 11 3.60 -1.12 21.08
C SER A 11 3.10 -1.52 19.69
N LEU A 12 3.48 -0.77 18.65
CA LEU A 12 3.13 -1.08 17.26
C LEU A 12 3.72 -2.44 16.80
N GLU A 13 4.96 -2.74 17.17
CA GLU A 13 5.58 -4.04 16.88
C GLU A 13 4.87 -5.20 17.57
N GLN A 14 4.46 -5.03 18.83
CA GLN A 14 3.69 -6.04 19.55
C GLN A 14 2.33 -6.27 18.89
N ALA A 15 1.60 -5.21 18.58
CA ALA A 15 0.33 -5.28 17.89
C ALA A 15 0.46 -5.96 16.52
N ARG A 16 1.46 -5.56 15.71
CA ARG A 16 1.73 -6.17 14.41
C ARG A 16 1.98 -7.67 14.53
N LYS A 17 2.86 -8.11 15.44
CA LYS A 17 3.16 -9.53 15.66
C LYS A 17 1.91 -10.32 16.03
N GLN A 18 1.07 -9.77 16.91
CA GLN A 18 -0.21 -10.39 17.27
C GLN A 18 -1.13 -10.52 16.05
N TYR A 19 -1.29 -9.45 15.27
CA TYR A 19 -2.21 -9.46 14.12
C TYR A 19 -1.74 -10.37 12.99
N GLN A 20 -0.42 -10.56 12.83
CA GLN A 20 0.10 -11.58 11.93
C GLN A 20 -0.29 -12.99 12.39
N GLN A 21 -0.18 -13.28 13.69
CA GLN A 21 -0.61 -14.58 14.24
C GLN A 21 -2.11 -14.78 14.07
N ASP A 22 -2.91 -13.76 14.38
CA ASP A 22 -4.36 -13.78 14.17
C ASP A 22 -4.70 -14.06 12.69
N LEU A 23 -3.92 -13.54 11.74
CA LEU A 23 -4.13 -13.78 10.31
C LEU A 23 -3.85 -15.25 9.95
N MET A 24 -2.79 -15.85 10.49
CA MET A 24 -2.51 -17.28 10.26
C MET A 24 -3.64 -18.18 10.74
N SER A 25 -4.39 -17.75 11.76
CA SER A 25 -5.55 -18.48 12.30
C SER A 25 -6.89 -18.07 11.67
N SER A 26 -6.91 -17.07 10.77
CA SER A 26 -8.11 -16.56 10.13
C SER A 26 -8.20 -17.01 8.68
N GLU A 27 -8.92 -18.11 8.44
CA GLU A 27 -9.13 -18.65 7.09
C GLU A 27 -9.84 -17.67 6.16
N ASP A 28 -10.85 -16.96 6.64
CA ASP A 28 -11.63 -16.02 5.83
C ASP A 28 -10.81 -14.84 5.33
N VAL A 29 -10.00 -14.23 6.21
CA VAL A 29 -9.17 -13.08 5.82
C VAL A 29 -8.00 -13.55 4.96
N SER A 30 -7.45 -14.74 5.24
CA SER A 30 -6.41 -15.35 4.41
C SER A 30 -6.93 -15.60 2.99
N ARG A 31 -8.10 -16.22 2.83
CA ARG A 31 -8.73 -16.41 1.51
C ARG A 31 -9.04 -15.10 0.82
N TYR A 32 -9.51 -14.09 1.55
CA TYR A 32 -9.71 -12.76 0.98
C TYR A 32 -8.40 -12.19 0.39
N LEU A 33 -7.26 -12.35 1.06
CA LEU A 33 -5.99 -11.86 0.55
C LEU A 33 -5.48 -12.72 -0.64
N THR A 34 -5.58 -14.04 -0.54
CA THR A 34 -5.02 -14.94 -1.55
C THR A 34 -5.91 -15.10 -2.77
N GLU A 35 -7.20 -15.38 -2.58
CA GLU A 35 -8.14 -15.69 -3.64
C GLU A 35 -8.77 -14.42 -4.23
N ASN A 36 -9.23 -13.48 -3.39
CA ASN A 36 -9.91 -12.27 -3.90
C ASN A 36 -8.93 -11.16 -4.29
N ARG A 37 -7.79 -11.04 -3.61
CA ARG A 37 -6.77 -10.02 -3.90
C ARG A 37 -5.56 -10.54 -4.65
N GLY A 38 -5.46 -11.85 -4.84
CA GLY A 38 -4.38 -12.48 -5.60
C GLY A 38 -3.01 -12.34 -4.94
N LEU A 39 -2.92 -12.04 -3.64
CA LEU A 39 -1.65 -11.88 -2.95
C LEU A 39 -1.08 -13.24 -2.54
N SER A 40 0.19 -13.50 -2.86
CA SER A 40 0.91 -14.68 -2.40
C SER A 40 1.23 -14.56 -0.91
N TRP A 41 1.40 -15.72 -0.25
CA TRP A 41 1.88 -15.75 1.14
C TRP A 41 3.25 -15.08 1.32
N GLU A 42 4.10 -15.12 0.30
CA GLU A 42 5.36 -14.39 0.29
C GLU A 42 5.13 -12.87 0.38
N THR A 43 4.23 -12.31 -0.43
CA THR A 43 3.86 -10.89 -0.40
C THR A 43 3.19 -10.52 0.93
N ILE A 44 2.23 -11.33 1.39
CA ILE A 44 1.53 -11.13 2.68
C ILE A 44 2.55 -11.10 3.83
N THR A 45 3.51 -12.03 3.80
CA THR A 45 4.58 -12.12 4.79
C THR A 45 5.52 -10.92 4.66
N HIS A 46 5.97 -10.56 3.46
CA HIS A 46 6.86 -9.43 3.19
C HIS A 46 6.32 -8.13 3.79
N PHE A 47 5.06 -7.81 3.51
CA PHE A 47 4.37 -6.61 4.00
C PHE A 47 3.86 -6.72 5.44
N ARG A 48 4.11 -7.85 6.09
CA ARG A 48 3.76 -8.13 7.49
C ARG A 48 2.26 -7.93 7.78
N LEU A 49 1.40 -8.23 6.81
CA LEU A 49 -0.05 -8.07 6.96
C LEU A 49 -0.58 -8.92 8.12
N GLY A 50 -1.64 -8.43 8.75
CA GLY A 50 -2.31 -9.13 9.84
C GLY A 50 -3.81 -8.85 9.84
N VAL A 51 -4.56 -9.49 10.72
CA VAL A 51 -5.96 -9.13 11.01
C VAL A 51 -6.08 -8.79 12.48
N VAL A 52 -6.91 -7.80 12.81
CA VAL A 52 -7.16 -7.43 14.21
C VAL A 52 -8.15 -8.41 14.83
N GLY A 53 -7.69 -9.60 15.22
CA GLY A 53 -8.51 -10.60 15.91
C GLY A 53 -8.58 -10.32 17.42
N ASN A 54 -7.40 -10.21 18.03
CA ASN A 54 -7.19 -9.94 19.45
C ASN A 54 -6.56 -8.54 19.62
N PRO A 55 -7.37 -7.46 19.58
CA PRO A 55 -6.85 -6.11 19.64
C PRO A 55 -6.21 -5.78 20.99
N SER A 56 -5.19 -4.91 20.96
CA SER A 56 -4.80 -4.15 22.14
C SER A 56 -5.91 -3.15 22.48
N PRO A 57 -5.96 -2.60 23.71
CA PRO A 57 -6.98 -1.63 24.09
C PRO A 57 -7.05 -0.41 23.14
N GLU A 58 -5.91 0.02 22.62
CA GLU A 58 -5.84 1.15 21.67
C GLU A 58 -6.42 0.83 20.30
N HIS A 59 -6.54 -0.45 19.95
CA HIS A 59 -6.96 -0.90 18.63
C HIS A 59 -8.32 -1.63 18.65
N ASP A 60 -9.06 -1.57 19.75
CA ASP A 60 -10.33 -2.33 19.90
C ASP A 60 -11.36 -1.94 18.83
N ASP A 61 -11.42 -0.66 18.47
CA ASP A 61 -12.28 -0.12 17.40
C ASP A 61 -11.97 -0.66 15.99
N TYR A 62 -10.86 -1.37 15.80
CA TYR A 62 -10.43 -1.91 14.50
C TYR A 62 -10.59 -3.43 14.41
N ARG A 63 -11.25 -4.07 15.39
CA ARG A 63 -11.51 -5.51 15.39
C ARG A 63 -12.10 -5.99 14.06
N GLY A 64 -11.57 -7.09 13.55
CA GLY A 64 -11.96 -7.69 12.27
C GLY A 64 -11.41 -6.99 11.02
N MET A 65 -10.70 -5.88 11.17
CA MET A 65 -10.09 -5.19 10.03
C MET A 65 -8.74 -5.80 9.65
N LEU A 66 -8.38 -5.71 8.37
CA LEU A 66 -7.03 -6.02 7.88
C LEU A 66 -6.06 -4.94 8.39
N ALA A 67 -5.03 -5.36 9.11
CA ALA A 67 -3.93 -4.52 9.58
C ALA A 67 -2.82 -4.46 8.51
N ILE A 68 -2.46 -3.24 8.09
CA ILE A 68 -1.48 -2.95 7.06
C ILE A 68 -0.36 -2.09 7.69
N PRO A 69 0.75 -2.70 8.11
CA PRO A 69 1.85 -1.99 8.77
C PRO A 69 2.66 -1.13 7.80
N TYR A 70 3.02 0.08 8.21
CA TYR A 70 3.98 0.94 7.51
C TYR A 70 5.35 0.76 8.15
N MET A 71 6.29 0.23 7.36
CA MET A 71 7.62 -0.13 7.85
C MET A 71 8.64 0.96 7.52
N ALA A 72 9.56 1.21 8.45
CA ALA A 72 10.80 1.94 8.18
C ALA A 72 11.82 1.02 7.46
N PRO A 73 12.84 1.59 6.79
CA PRO A 73 13.90 0.78 6.16
C PRO A 73 14.62 -0.17 7.12
N ASN A 74 14.76 0.21 8.40
CA ASN A 74 15.36 -0.65 9.43
C ASN A 74 14.43 -1.78 9.93
N GLY A 75 13.22 -1.89 9.39
CA GLY A 75 12.24 -2.91 9.76
C GLY A 75 11.33 -2.54 10.94
N ASP A 76 11.41 -1.32 11.49
CA ASP A 76 10.49 -0.87 12.54
C ASP A 76 9.10 -0.52 11.98
N THR A 77 8.05 -0.86 12.72
CA THR A 77 6.67 -0.43 12.44
C THR A 77 6.46 1.03 12.87
N LEU A 78 6.20 1.89 11.90
CA LEU A 78 5.94 3.33 12.11
C LEU A 78 4.47 3.64 12.35
N SER A 79 3.57 2.90 11.70
CA SER A 79 2.13 2.99 11.92
C SER A 79 1.45 1.72 11.41
N ILE A 80 0.17 1.55 11.73
CA ILE A 80 -0.68 0.50 11.17
C ILE A 80 -1.92 1.20 10.63
N ARG A 81 -2.22 0.96 9.35
CA ARG A 81 -3.48 1.37 8.73
C ARG A 81 -4.42 0.19 8.67
N PHE A 82 -5.70 0.44 8.84
CA PHE A 82 -6.70 -0.61 8.93
C PHE A 82 -7.63 -0.55 7.72
N ARG A 83 -7.76 -1.65 7.00
CA ARG A 83 -8.72 -1.78 5.92
C ARG A 83 -9.94 -2.55 6.41
N ASN A 84 -11.11 -1.93 6.24
CA ASN A 84 -12.36 -2.56 6.56
C ASN A 84 -12.65 -3.67 5.54
N LEU A 85 -13.01 -4.85 6.06
CA LEU A 85 -13.39 -6.02 5.26
C LEU A 85 -14.91 -6.18 5.17
N SER A 86 -15.65 -5.48 6.03
CA SER A 86 -17.12 -5.40 5.96
C SER A 86 -17.57 -4.35 4.95
N ARG A 87 -18.89 -4.32 4.67
CA ARG A 87 -19.51 -3.29 3.82
C ARG A 87 -19.90 -2.02 4.59
N ASP A 88 -19.77 -2.02 5.91
CA ASP A 88 -20.27 -0.95 6.76
C ASP A 88 -19.16 0.00 7.18
N GLY A 89 -19.36 1.30 6.99
CA GLY A 89 -18.42 2.34 7.41
C GLY A 89 -17.23 2.57 6.45
N PRO A 90 -16.21 3.35 6.88
CA PRO A 90 -15.11 3.74 6.02
C PRO A 90 -14.24 2.56 5.56
N LYS A 91 -13.89 2.52 4.27
CA LYS A 91 -13.04 1.47 3.66
C LYS A 91 -11.66 1.37 4.30
N TYR A 92 -11.09 2.51 4.70
CA TYR A 92 -9.79 2.59 5.36
C TYR A 92 -9.88 3.51 6.58
N ARG A 93 -9.20 3.11 7.66
CA ARG A 93 -9.09 3.90 8.89
C ARG A 93 -7.62 3.98 9.32
N SER A 94 -7.29 5.08 9.97
CA SER A 94 -5.99 5.32 10.59
C SER A 94 -6.18 5.53 12.10
N MET A 95 -5.11 5.37 12.86
CA MET A 95 -5.09 5.76 14.27
C MET A 95 -5.28 7.27 14.41
N PRO A 96 -5.97 7.74 15.46
CA PRO A 96 -6.01 9.17 15.79
C PRO A 96 -4.61 9.77 15.88
N GLY A 97 -4.40 10.91 15.23
CA GLY A 97 -3.11 11.59 15.19
C GLY A 97 -2.09 11.00 14.21
N ASP A 98 -2.41 9.89 13.52
CA ASP A 98 -1.50 9.33 12.54
C ASP A 98 -1.39 10.23 11.30
N LYS A 99 -0.16 10.44 10.83
CA LYS A 99 0.13 11.33 9.70
C LYS A 99 0.27 10.50 8.42
N PRO A 100 -0.21 10.99 7.26
CA PRO A 100 0.03 10.32 5.99
C PRO A 100 1.53 10.11 5.73
N ARG A 101 1.87 8.94 5.19
CA ARG A 101 3.21 8.50 4.80
C ARG A 101 3.12 7.74 3.47
N PRO A 102 4.15 7.76 2.62
CA PRO A 102 4.26 6.83 1.51
C PRO A 102 4.41 5.39 2.05
N TYR A 103 3.79 4.45 1.36
CA TYR A 103 3.83 3.03 1.66
C TYR A 103 4.91 2.34 0.84
N ASN A 104 5.53 1.28 1.39
CA ASN A 104 6.61 0.53 0.75
C ASN A 104 7.82 1.37 0.34
N THR A 105 8.28 2.29 1.19
CA THR A 105 9.43 3.16 0.87
C THR A 105 10.74 2.39 0.64
N SER A 106 10.84 1.13 1.09
CA SER A 106 11.98 0.25 0.76
C SER A 106 12.09 -0.08 -0.73
N ALA A 107 11.03 0.17 -1.53
CA ALA A 107 11.10 0.03 -2.98
C ALA A 107 12.23 0.87 -3.62
N VAL A 108 12.63 1.97 -2.97
CA VAL A 108 13.74 2.81 -3.45
C VAL A 108 15.08 2.06 -3.53
N GLU A 109 15.25 1.01 -2.72
CA GLU A 109 16.49 0.21 -2.66
C GLU A 109 16.64 -0.73 -3.85
N ARG A 110 15.54 -1.02 -4.56
CA ARG A 110 15.51 -1.92 -5.73
C ARG A 110 15.20 -1.18 -7.03
N ALA A 111 14.86 0.10 -6.95
CA ALA A 111 14.54 0.92 -8.10
C ALA A 111 15.84 1.45 -8.74
N GLU A 112 15.94 1.34 -10.05
CA GLU A 112 17.07 1.85 -10.83
C GLU A 112 16.61 3.05 -11.67
N ASP A 113 16.23 2.82 -12.93
CA ASP A 113 15.84 3.90 -13.85
C ASP A 113 14.43 4.46 -13.61
N TYR A 114 13.54 3.66 -13.02
CA TYR A 114 12.15 4.02 -12.83
C TYR A 114 11.59 3.51 -11.51
N ILE A 115 10.51 4.16 -11.07
CA ILE A 115 9.70 3.72 -9.95
C ILE A 115 8.21 3.86 -10.28
N VAL A 116 7.39 2.97 -9.74
CA VAL A 116 5.93 3.02 -9.86
C VAL A 116 5.34 3.73 -8.65
N LEU A 117 4.44 4.69 -8.89
CA LEU A 117 3.70 5.42 -7.85
C LEU A 117 2.22 5.06 -7.94
N ALA A 118 1.77 4.21 -7.02
CA ALA A 118 0.42 3.66 -6.99
C ALA A 118 -0.52 4.43 -6.04
N GLU A 119 -1.82 4.44 -6.37
CA GLU A 119 -2.87 4.99 -5.52
C GLU A 119 -3.36 3.95 -4.49
N GLY A 120 -2.60 3.80 -3.40
CA GLY A 120 -2.98 2.99 -2.24
C GLY A 120 -2.12 1.73 -2.02
N GLU A 121 -2.34 1.07 -0.89
CA GLU A 121 -1.49 -0.02 -0.42
C GLU A 121 -1.71 -1.31 -1.22
N MET A 122 -2.95 -1.58 -1.65
CA MET A 122 -3.26 -2.84 -2.33
C MET A 122 -2.63 -2.90 -3.72
N ASP A 123 -2.70 -1.81 -4.48
CA ASP A 123 -1.99 -1.67 -5.76
C ASP A 123 -0.48 -1.74 -5.59
N THR A 124 0.04 -1.16 -4.50
CA THR A 124 1.47 -1.24 -4.17
C THR A 124 1.92 -2.68 -3.95
N MET A 125 1.14 -3.47 -3.21
CA MET A 125 1.42 -4.88 -2.98
C MET A 125 1.32 -5.70 -4.27
N SER A 126 0.33 -5.42 -5.13
CA SER A 126 0.24 -6.06 -6.46
C SER A 126 1.45 -5.72 -7.34
N GLY A 127 1.86 -4.46 -7.40
CA GLY A 127 3.07 -4.03 -8.11
C GLY A 127 4.32 -4.71 -7.57
N HIS A 128 4.50 -4.74 -6.25
CA HIS A 128 5.61 -5.45 -5.60
C HIS A 128 5.63 -6.93 -5.96
N GLN A 129 4.49 -7.61 -5.87
CA GLN A 129 4.39 -9.05 -6.10
C GLN A 129 4.82 -9.41 -7.53
N VAL A 130 4.50 -8.53 -8.48
CA VAL A 130 4.97 -8.67 -9.85
C VAL A 130 6.35 -8.01 -10.03
N GLY A 131 7.17 -7.88 -8.99
CA GLY A 131 8.56 -7.42 -9.08
C GLY A 131 8.76 -5.98 -9.55
N LEU A 132 7.73 -5.14 -9.54
CA LEU A 132 7.87 -3.72 -9.86
C LEU A 132 8.27 -2.93 -8.60
N PRO A 133 9.26 -2.03 -8.68
CA PRO A 133 9.58 -1.13 -7.57
C PRO A 133 8.43 -0.13 -7.39
N THR A 134 7.54 -0.40 -6.44
CA THR A 134 6.27 0.33 -6.29
C THR A 134 6.17 1.00 -4.93
N ILE A 135 5.87 2.30 -4.90
CA ILE A 135 5.53 3.07 -3.70
C ILE A 135 4.05 3.47 -3.77
N GLY A 136 3.37 3.36 -2.64
CA GLY A 136 1.96 3.76 -2.52
C GLY A 136 1.80 5.11 -1.85
N VAL A 137 0.81 5.88 -2.29
CA VAL A 137 0.32 7.05 -1.54
C VAL A 137 -1.18 6.93 -1.31
N PRO A 138 -1.73 7.44 -0.18
CA PRO A 138 -3.14 7.27 0.16
C PRO A 138 -4.11 8.13 -0.68
N GLY A 139 -3.62 8.79 -1.74
CA GLY A 139 -4.35 9.73 -2.60
C GLY A 139 -3.60 11.05 -2.77
N ALA A 140 -3.88 11.77 -3.87
CA ALA A 140 -3.17 13.00 -4.23
C ALA A 140 -3.41 14.15 -3.26
N ASN A 141 -4.59 14.20 -2.61
CA ASN A 141 -4.92 15.21 -1.61
C ASN A 141 -4.08 15.10 -0.33
N CYS A 142 -3.50 13.93 -0.06
CA CYS A 142 -2.63 13.69 1.09
C CYS A 142 -1.16 13.95 0.75
N TRP A 143 -0.85 14.36 -0.48
CA TRP A 143 0.52 14.59 -0.95
C TRP A 143 1.20 15.68 -0.12
N LYS A 144 2.47 15.44 0.20
CA LYS A 144 3.33 16.45 0.84
C LYS A 144 4.47 16.79 -0.11
N PRO A 145 4.81 18.08 -0.30
CA PRO A 145 5.89 18.49 -1.19
C PRO A 145 7.20 17.74 -0.96
N GLU A 146 7.54 17.45 0.31
CA GLU A 146 8.77 16.71 0.65
C GLU A 146 8.84 15.30 0.06
N TRP A 147 7.70 14.68 -0.30
CA TRP A 147 7.71 13.36 -0.92
C TRP A 147 8.28 13.39 -2.34
N ALA A 148 8.24 14.54 -3.02
CA ALA A 148 8.80 14.68 -4.36
C ALA A 148 10.30 14.34 -4.42
N HIS A 149 11.04 14.59 -3.32
CA HIS A 149 12.45 14.24 -3.21
C HIS A 149 12.73 12.74 -3.40
N ILE A 150 11.79 11.87 -3.04
CA ILE A 150 11.92 10.42 -3.28
C ILE A 150 11.98 10.13 -4.78
N PHE A 151 11.24 10.89 -5.58
CA PHE A 151 10.94 10.58 -6.97
C PHE A 151 11.85 11.29 -7.99
N HIS A 152 12.47 12.41 -7.61
CA HIS A 152 13.34 13.19 -8.51
C HIS A 152 14.61 12.45 -8.95
N GLN A 153 15.05 11.42 -8.22
CA GLN A 153 16.23 10.64 -8.57
C GLN A 153 16.01 9.71 -9.77
N TYR A 154 14.76 9.40 -10.13
CA TYR A 154 14.43 8.46 -11.19
C TYR A 154 14.26 9.16 -12.53
N ARG A 155 14.62 8.48 -13.61
CA ARG A 155 14.35 8.97 -14.96
C ARG A 155 12.85 9.04 -15.25
N ARG A 156 12.10 8.05 -14.75
CA ARG A 156 10.63 7.96 -14.92
C ARG A 156 9.93 7.59 -13.62
N VAL A 157 8.84 8.28 -13.33
CA VAL A 157 7.87 7.92 -12.31
C VAL A 157 6.61 7.45 -13.03
N ILE A 158 6.41 6.14 -13.07
CA ILE A 158 5.24 5.55 -13.72
C ILE A 158 4.06 5.70 -12.76
N VAL A 159 2.97 6.33 -13.21
CA VAL A 159 1.76 6.56 -12.41
C VAL A 159 0.59 5.86 -13.09
N PRO A 160 0.24 4.65 -12.64
CA PRO A 160 -0.93 3.94 -13.11
C PRO A 160 -2.19 4.65 -12.62
N MET A 161 -3.00 5.16 -13.54
CA MET A 161 -4.26 5.81 -13.24
C MET A 161 -5.37 4.77 -13.24
N HIS A 162 -6.15 4.71 -12.15
CA HIS A 162 -7.37 3.90 -12.16
C HIS A 162 -8.29 4.37 -13.28
N GLY A 163 -9.02 3.42 -13.87
CA GLY A 163 -9.95 3.64 -14.98
C GLY A 163 -11.24 4.37 -14.60
N ASP A 164 -11.16 5.36 -13.72
CA ASP A 164 -12.29 6.16 -13.28
C ASP A 164 -11.91 7.65 -13.21
N PRO A 165 -12.89 8.56 -13.03
CA PRO A 165 -12.60 9.99 -12.93
C PRO A 165 -11.72 10.38 -11.75
N ALA A 166 -11.69 9.60 -10.67
CA ALA A 166 -10.86 9.89 -9.49
C ALA A 166 -9.39 9.53 -9.77
N GLY A 167 -9.12 8.37 -10.37
CA GLY A 167 -7.78 7.92 -10.75
C GLY A 167 -7.14 8.83 -11.81
N ARG A 168 -7.92 9.32 -12.79
CA ARG A 168 -7.42 10.32 -13.75
C ARG A 168 -7.08 11.66 -13.09
N LYS A 169 -7.87 12.10 -12.10
CA LYS A 169 -7.55 13.30 -11.30
C LYS A 169 -6.31 13.09 -10.45
N PHE A 170 -6.14 11.90 -9.87
CA PHE A 170 -4.94 11.52 -9.14
C PHE A 170 -3.70 11.66 -10.02
N GLY A 171 -3.70 11.02 -11.19
CA GLY A 171 -2.59 11.08 -12.15
C GLY A 171 -2.25 12.52 -12.58
N ALA A 172 -3.26 13.31 -12.97
CA ALA A 172 -3.07 14.72 -13.33
C ALA A 172 -2.45 15.52 -12.16
N SER A 173 -2.94 15.31 -10.94
CA SER A 173 -2.42 16.00 -9.75
C SER A 173 -0.97 15.63 -9.44
N ILE A 174 -0.56 14.39 -9.69
CA ILE A 174 0.84 13.97 -9.54
C ILE A 174 1.72 14.56 -10.65
N ALA A 175 1.23 14.60 -11.89
CA ALA A 175 1.97 15.20 -13.02
C ALA A 175 2.26 16.70 -12.82
N GLU A 176 1.40 17.43 -12.10
CA GLU A 176 1.67 18.81 -11.68
C GLU A 176 2.80 18.94 -10.64
N LYS A 177 3.06 17.87 -9.88
CA LYS A 177 4.02 17.85 -8.76
C LYS A 177 5.38 17.27 -9.16
N LEU A 178 5.40 16.41 -10.18
CA LEU A 178 6.58 15.68 -10.62
C LEU A 178 6.73 15.82 -12.14
N SER A 179 7.83 16.45 -12.58
CA SER A 179 8.10 16.69 -14.00
C SER A 179 8.50 15.43 -14.78
N ASN A 180 8.92 14.37 -14.08
CA ASN A 180 9.34 13.08 -14.65
C ASN A 180 8.22 12.02 -14.63
N THR A 181 6.96 12.45 -14.62
CA THR A 181 5.79 11.57 -14.56
C THR A 181 5.48 10.94 -15.92
N TYR A 182 5.18 9.64 -15.92
CA TYR A 182 4.65 8.89 -17.05
C TYR A 182 3.31 8.27 -16.66
N LEU A 183 2.21 8.84 -17.16
CA LEU A 183 0.85 8.40 -16.85
C LEU A 183 0.48 7.18 -17.68
N VAL A 184 -0.03 6.13 -17.03
CA VAL A 184 -0.53 4.93 -17.70
C VAL A 184 -2.02 4.74 -17.38
N ASP A 185 -2.88 4.78 -18.40
CA ASP A 185 -4.31 4.50 -18.22
C ASP A 185 -4.54 2.97 -18.17
N LEU A 186 -5.09 2.51 -17.04
CA LEU A 186 -5.38 1.09 -16.79
C LEU A 186 -6.64 0.59 -17.52
N GLY A 187 -7.42 1.48 -18.14
CA GLY A 187 -8.67 1.17 -18.81
C GLY A 187 -9.85 1.13 -17.84
N ASP A 188 -11.05 1.38 -18.35
CA ASP A 188 -12.24 1.64 -17.53
C ASP A 188 -12.51 0.54 -16.49
N GLY A 189 -12.71 0.98 -15.24
CA GLY A 189 -13.01 0.10 -14.11
C GLY A 189 -11.82 -0.69 -13.55
N ASN A 190 -10.62 -0.54 -14.10
CA ASN A 190 -9.43 -1.24 -13.61
C ASN A 190 -8.58 -0.41 -12.64
N ASP A 191 -8.04 -1.10 -11.64
CA ASP A 191 -6.90 -0.69 -10.83
C ASP A 191 -5.75 -1.71 -11.00
N MET A 192 -4.60 -1.51 -10.34
CA MET A 192 -3.48 -2.44 -10.50
C MET A 192 -3.83 -3.81 -9.92
N ASN A 193 -4.54 -3.83 -8.79
CA ASN A 193 -4.98 -5.06 -8.15
C ASN A 193 -5.96 -5.85 -9.02
N SER A 194 -6.91 -5.21 -9.69
CA SER A 194 -7.90 -5.85 -10.55
C SER A 194 -7.23 -6.51 -11.75
N ILE A 195 -6.30 -5.80 -12.43
CA ILE A 195 -5.52 -6.36 -13.55
C ILE A 195 -4.69 -7.56 -13.08
N HIS A 196 -4.03 -7.43 -11.92
CA HIS A 196 -3.27 -8.51 -11.32
C HIS A 196 -4.13 -9.75 -11.04
N THR A 197 -5.32 -9.56 -10.45
CA THR A 197 -6.23 -10.67 -10.12
C THR A 197 -6.87 -11.31 -11.35
N ALA A 198 -7.22 -10.52 -12.37
CA ALA A 198 -7.97 -11.01 -13.53
C ALA A 198 -7.07 -11.66 -14.60
N SER A 199 -5.86 -11.14 -14.79
CA SER A 199 -5.01 -11.49 -15.93
C SER A 199 -3.63 -12.02 -15.53
N GLY A 200 -3.37 -12.14 -14.21
CA GLY A 200 -2.15 -12.69 -13.65
C GLY A 200 -0.94 -11.75 -13.67
N PRO A 201 0.21 -12.19 -13.12
CA PRO A 201 1.39 -11.35 -12.89
C PRO A 201 2.01 -10.69 -14.13
N GLY A 202 1.92 -11.35 -15.29
CA GLY A 202 2.51 -10.86 -16.54
C GLY A 202 1.78 -9.64 -17.11
N ALA A 203 0.45 -9.63 -17.03
CA ALA A 203 -0.38 -8.60 -17.62
C ALA A 203 -0.14 -7.22 -17.01
N LEU A 204 0.02 -7.15 -15.68
CA LEU A 204 0.31 -5.88 -15.01
C LEU A 204 1.69 -5.32 -15.41
N ARG A 205 2.71 -6.17 -15.54
CA ARG A 205 4.04 -5.76 -16.02
C ARG A 205 3.97 -5.23 -17.44
N GLU A 206 3.35 -5.97 -18.34
CA GLU A 206 3.22 -5.59 -19.75
C GLU A 206 2.47 -4.27 -19.90
N LYS A 207 1.38 -4.08 -19.14
CA LYS A 207 0.59 -2.85 -19.14
C LYS A 207 1.41 -1.63 -18.72
N LEU A 208 2.38 -1.78 -17.81
CA LEU A 208 3.22 -0.69 -17.31
C LEU A 208 4.58 -0.56 -18.03
N ALA A 209 4.94 -1.52 -18.89
CA ALA A 209 6.19 -1.50 -19.65
C ALA A 209 6.11 -0.65 -20.94
N ALA A 210 4.89 -0.38 -21.42
CA ALA A 210 4.60 0.44 -22.59
C ALA A 210 4.75 1.94 -22.28
#